data_AF-A0A2E5XNJ4-F1
#
_entry.id   AF-A0A2E5XNJ4-F1
#
_cell.length_a   1.000
_cell.length_b   1.000
_cell.length_c   1.000
_cell.angle_alpha   90.00
_cell.angle_beta   90.00
_cell.angle_gamma   90.00
#
_symmetry.space_group_name_H-M   'P 1'
#
loop_
_entity.id
_entity.type
_entity.pdbx_description
1 polymer ?
#
loop_
_entity_poly.entity_id
_entity_poly.type
_entity_poly.pdbx_seq_one_letter_code
_entity_poly.pdbx_strand_id
1 'polypeptide(L)'
;MSDVPASESAKDLILRANLLEDTRRSLRSEREGLVGQAREKRASVSVTREKSDSRRKHLSSFHENKEAADKAKKERDSINKSVPPPVEVLKSWADKSLAKLTGMSNDLTAMPTLAREIREFSLFFELISAISVKEKGEDAHSRYVKYNKLKIEAIEKLDSDHPKEELDDEKNAQRSSEFKEVRKISKRIDKIDKELDKISKEVKMLRKQAKKLESESKVSDAMERVMSGSSLDATDVALILERGVDLGSLSDTGGEPAGKFEKDSPGKTKKRRISPMRRGARKTRLRHERGR
;
A
#
# COMPACT_ATOMS: atom_id res chain seq x y z
N MET A 1 -36.80 -0.55 -45.99
CA MET A 1 -35.34 -0.43 -46.20
C MET A 1 -34.67 -1.32 -45.17
N SER A 2 -34.32 -2.53 -45.58
CA SER A 2 -33.58 -3.50 -44.77
C SER A 2 -32.19 -3.59 -45.38
N ASP A 3 -31.21 -2.97 -44.72
CA ASP A 3 -29.82 -3.10 -45.09
C ASP A 3 -29.38 -4.55 -44.91
N VAL A 4 -29.24 -5.25 -46.04
CA VAL A 4 -28.59 -6.55 -46.12
C VAL A 4 -27.09 -6.29 -45.96
N PRO A 5 -26.41 -6.85 -44.93
CA PRO A 5 -24.97 -6.67 -44.82
C PRO A 5 -24.33 -7.42 -45.99
N ALA A 6 -23.69 -6.67 -46.89
CA ALA A 6 -22.81 -7.21 -47.91
C ALA A 6 -21.84 -8.21 -47.25
N SER A 7 -21.63 -9.37 -47.87
CA SER A 7 -20.68 -10.37 -47.41
C SER A 7 -19.29 -9.74 -47.30
N GLU A 8 -18.85 -9.40 -46.09
CA GLU A 8 -17.52 -8.82 -45.85
C GLU A 8 -16.47 -9.84 -46.35
N SER A 9 -15.64 -9.43 -47.30
CA SER A 9 -14.60 -10.32 -47.82
C SER A 9 -13.51 -10.53 -46.77
N ALA A 10 -12.79 -11.65 -46.84
CA ALA A 10 -11.69 -11.92 -45.92
C ALA A 10 -10.61 -10.81 -45.94
N LYS A 11 -10.43 -10.17 -47.11
CA LYS A 11 -9.52 -9.03 -47.30
C LYS A 11 -9.98 -7.80 -46.52
N ASP A 12 -11.29 -7.51 -46.50
CA ASP A 12 -11.86 -6.36 -45.78
C ASP A 12 -11.71 -6.52 -44.26
N LEU A 13 -11.89 -7.75 -43.75
CA LEU A 13 -11.66 -8.07 -42.34
C LEU A 13 -10.20 -7.90 -41.92
N ILE A 14 -9.25 -8.22 -42.82
CA ILE A 14 -7.81 -8.04 -42.60
C ILE A 14 -7.44 -6.55 -42.63
N LEU A 15 -7.98 -5.78 -43.57
CA LEU A 15 -7.79 -4.33 -43.62
C LEU A 15 -8.30 -3.66 -42.35
N ARG A 16 -9.50 -4.04 -41.88
CA ARG A 16 -10.06 -3.55 -40.62
C ARG A 16 -9.21 -3.94 -39.41
N ALA A 17 -8.66 -5.16 -39.38
CA ALA A 17 -7.75 -5.60 -38.33
C ALA A 17 -6.45 -4.80 -38.32
N ASN A 18 -5.89 -4.46 -39.48
CA ASN A 18 -4.68 -3.65 -39.61
C ASN A 18 -4.91 -2.20 -39.16
N LEU A 19 -6.03 -1.59 -39.55
CA LEU A 19 -6.43 -0.26 -39.06
C LEU A 19 -6.56 -0.23 -37.54
N LEU A 20 -7.18 -1.26 -36.95
CA LEU A 20 -7.25 -1.41 -35.49
C LEU A 20 -5.88 -1.64 -34.84
N GLU A 21 -4.92 -2.24 -35.53
CA GLU A 21 -3.55 -2.36 -35.03
C GLU A 21 -2.78 -1.03 -35.07
N ASP A 22 -3.07 -0.17 -36.05
CA ASP A 22 -2.50 1.18 -36.12
C ASP A 22 -3.08 2.11 -35.05
N THR A 23 -4.39 2.04 -34.80
CA THR A 23 -4.98 2.74 -33.64
C THR A 23 -4.40 2.22 -32.32
N ARG A 24 -4.15 0.91 -32.21
CA ARG A 24 -3.46 0.33 -31.06
C ARG A 24 -2.04 0.87 -30.88
N ARG A 25 -1.29 1.10 -31.97
CA ARG A 25 0.05 1.70 -31.92
C ARG A 25 -0.03 3.16 -31.43
N SER A 26 -0.98 3.94 -31.96
CA SER A 26 -1.20 5.33 -31.54
C SER A 26 -1.57 5.44 -30.04
N LEU A 27 -2.49 4.61 -29.56
CA LEU A 27 -2.86 4.56 -28.14
C LEU A 27 -1.70 4.14 -27.24
N ARG A 28 -0.78 3.29 -27.72
CA ARG A 28 0.44 2.93 -26.98
C ARG A 28 1.39 4.12 -26.86
N SER A 29 1.59 4.90 -27.92
CA SER A 29 2.38 6.13 -27.85
C SER A 29 1.74 7.19 -26.95
N GLU A 30 0.41 7.37 -26.99
CA GLU A 30 -0.30 8.28 -26.06
C GLU A 30 -0.09 7.82 -24.61
N ARG A 31 -0.24 6.51 -24.35
CA ARG A 31 0.00 5.92 -23.03
C ARG A 31 1.42 6.17 -22.54
N GLU A 32 2.42 5.95 -23.39
CA GLU A 32 3.83 6.15 -23.04
C GLU A 32 4.11 7.60 -22.67
N GLY A 33 3.58 8.56 -23.44
CA GLY A 33 3.67 9.99 -23.11
C GLY A 33 3.01 10.34 -21.78
N LEU A 34 1.80 9.84 -21.52
CA LEU A 34 1.10 10.04 -20.25
C LEU A 34 1.83 9.40 -19.06
N VAL A 35 2.44 8.22 -19.25
CA VAL A 35 3.26 7.56 -18.24
C VAL A 35 4.52 8.36 -17.95
N GLY A 36 5.17 8.93 -18.97
CA GLY A 36 6.31 9.85 -18.82
C GLY A 36 5.95 11.06 -17.97
N GLN A 37 4.88 11.77 -18.34
CA GLN A 37 4.36 12.92 -17.58
C GLN A 37 3.98 12.54 -16.14
N ALA A 38 3.35 11.38 -15.93
CA ALA A 38 3.00 10.92 -14.59
C ALA A 38 4.24 10.59 -13.74
N ARG A 39 5.30 10.04 -14.33
CA ARG A 39 6.56 9.73 -13.62
C ARG A 39 7.26 11.01 -13.18
N GLU A 40 7.37 11.99 -14.07
CA GLU A 40 7.96 13.29 -13.78
C GLU A 40 7.21 14.01 -12.65
N LYS A 41 5.88 14.15 -12.78
CA LYS A 41 5.06 14.77 -11.72
C LYS A 41 5.13 14.01 -10.40
N ARG A 42 5.21 12.67 -10.42
CA ARG A 42 5.40 11.87 -9.20
C ARG A 42 6.77 12.07 -8.57
N ALA A 43 7.83 12.26 -9.36
CA ALA A 43 9.17 12.52 -8.85
C ALA A 43 9.19 13.86 -8.08
N SER A 44 8.67 14.94 -8.66
CA SER A 44 8.54 16.24 -7.98
C SER A 44 7.70 16.16 -6.70
N VAL A 45 6.60 15.40 -6.75
CA VAL A 45 5.73 15.12 -5.61
C VAL A 45 6.42 14.28 -4.52
N SER A 46 7.30 13.35 -4.87
CA SER A 46 7.99 12.49 -3.89
C SER A 46 8.95 13.28 -3.01
N VAL A 47 9.74 14.19 -3.61
CA VAL A 47 10.68 15.07 -2.89
C VAL A 47 9.92 15.98 -1.91
N THR A 48 8.79 16.54 -2.32
CA THR A 48 7.96 17.38 -1.44
C THR A 48 7.30 16.59 -0.33
N ARG A 49 6.93 15.32 -0.58
CA ARG A 49 6.39 14.43 0.44
C ARG A 49 7.43 14.09 1.51
N GLU A 50 8.66 13.80 1.13
CA GLU A 50 9.76 13.52 2.07
C GLU A 50 10.06 14.73 2.98
N LYS A 51 10.04 15.94 2.41
CA LYS A 51 10.10 17.18 3.20
C LYS A 51 8.91 17.29 4.17
N SER A 52 7.68 17.00 3.73
CA SER A 52 6.52 17.03 4.62
C SER A 52 6.56 15.98 5.75
N ASP A 53 7.11 14.79 5.47
CA ASP A 53 7.20 13.69 6.42
C ASP A 53 8.29 13.93 7.48
N SER A 54 9.43 14.49 7.08
CA SER A 54 10.49 14.92 8.02
C SER A 54 9.99 16.03 8.96
N ARG A 55 9.30 17.06 8.43
CA ARG A 55 8.64 18.08 9.26
C ARG A 55 7.65 17.47 10.25
N ARG A 56 6.82 16.53 9.80
CA ARG A 56 5.85 15.85 10.66
C ARG A 56 6.54 15.08 11.79
N LYS A 57 7.66 14.39 11.50
CA LYS A 57 8.45 13.66 12.49
C LYS A 57 9.03 14.60 13.55
N HIS A 58 9.64 15.71 13.13
CA HIS A 58 10.19 16.70 14.06
C HIS A 58 9.10 17.32 14.93
N LEU A 59 7.95 17.70 14.36
CA LEU A 59 6.80 18.20 15.12
C LEU A 59 6.23 17.15 16.08
N SER A 60 6.13 15.88 15.68
CA SER A 60 5.70 14.79 16.58
C SER A 60 6.65 14.68 17.77
N SER A 61 7.95 14.64 17.51
CA SER A 61 8.96 14.56 18.57
C SER A 61 8.92 15.77 19.51
N PHE A 62 8.65 16.96 18.99
CA PHE A 62 8.46 18.17 19.79
C PHE A 62 7.25 18.04 20.71
N HIS A 63 6.10 17.57 20.22
CA HIS A 63 4.90 17.39 21.03
C HIS A 63 5.06 16.29 22.07
N GLU A 64 5.66 15.17 21.72
CA GLU A 64 5.96 14.08 22.65
C GLU A 64 6.90 14.55 23.78
N ASN A 65 7.97 15.28 23.44
CA ASN A 65 8.88 15.86 24.42
C ASN A 65 8.21 16.93 25.28
N LYS A 66 7.30 17.73 24.71
CA LYS A 66 6.51 18.72 25.45
C LYS A 66 5.60 18.04 26.49
N GLU A 67 4.87 17.00 26.09
CA GLU A 67 4.01 16.26 27.01
C GLU A 67 4.82 15.56 28.11
N ALA A 68 5.97 14.97 27.76
CA ALA A 68 6.86 14.34 28.73
C ALA A 68 7.44 15.36 29.72
N ALA A 69 7.83 16.55 29.25
CA ALA A 69 8.27 17.66 30.09
C ALA A 69 7.14 18.14 31.03
N ASP A 70 5.92 18.29 30.52
CA ASP A 70 4.78 18.74 31.35
C ASP A 70 4.42 17.72 32.43
N LYS A 71 4.52 16.41 32.14
CA LYS A 71 4.35 15.34 33.14
C LYS A 71 5.43 15.41 34.22
N ALA A 72 6.69 15.51 33.83
CA ALA A 72 7.82 15.62 34.76
C ALA A 72 7.73 16.90 35.62
N LYS A 73 7.28 18.02 35.03
CA LYS A 73 7.03 19.27 35.75
C LYS A 73 5.93 19.12 36.81
N LYS A 74 4.80 18.50 36.45
CA LYS A 74 3.69 18.25 37.39
C LYS A 74 4.13 17.37 38.56
N GLU A 75 4.90 16.31 38.28
CA GLU A 75 5.45 15.42 39.30
C GLU A 75 6.40 16.18 40.25
N ARG A 76 7.35 16.94 39.69
CA ARG A 76 8.25 17.81 40.46
C ARG A 76 7.49 18.82 41.32
N ASP A 77 6.51 19.51 40.75
CA ASP A 77 5.77 20.57 41.43
C ASP A 77 4.87 20.01 42.54
N SER A 78 4.30 18.82 42.34
CA SER A 78 3.55 18.08 43.37
C SER A 78 4.45 17.72 44.56
N ILE A 79 5.63 17.17 44.28
CA ILE A 79 6.60 16.79 45.33
C ILE A 79 7.18 18.03 46.04
N ASN A 80 7.46 19.10 45.30
CA ASN A 80 7.95 20.35 45.91
C ASN A 80 6.91 21.03 46.80
N LYS A 81 5.62 20.82 46.51
CA LYS A 81 4.53 21.31 47.37
C LYS A 81 4.45 20.52 48.69
N SER A 82 4.75 19.23 48.69
CA SER A 82 4.76 18.41 49.92
C SER A 82 6.06 18.50 50.71
N VAL A 83 7.21 18.51 50.03
CA VAL A 83 8.55 18.61 50.63
C VAL A 83 9.31 19.76 49.96
N PRO A 84 9.23 20.99 50.51
CA PRO A 84 9.90 22.15 49.93
C PRO A 84 11.43 22.10 49.96
N PRO A 85 12.11 21.72 51.07
CA PRO A 85 13.56 21.77 51.17
C PRO A 85 14.26 20.82 50.17
N PRO A 86 15.45 21.18 49.66
CA PRO A 86 16.26 20.30 48.80
C PRO A 86 16.83 19.11 49.59
N VAL A 87 17.23 18.05 48.87
CA VAL A 87 17.73 16.80 49.49
C VAL A 87 18.95 17.05 50.37
N GLU A 88 19.87 17.92 49.95
CA GLU A 88 21.09 18.25 50.70
C GLU A 88 20.79 18.81 52.11
N VAL A 89 19.80 19.70 52.21
CA VAL A 89 19.40 20.30 53.49
C VAL A 89 18.75 19.25 54.38
N LEU A 90 17.88 18.41 53.82
CA LEU A 90 17.23 17.33 54.57
C LEU A 90 18.25 16.31 55.09
N LYS A 91 19.26 15.95 54.29
CA LYS A 91 20.38 15.08 54.70
C LYS A 91 21.13 15.71 55.88
N SER A 92 21.48 17.00 55.79
CA SER A 92 22.14 17.70 56.90
C SER A 92 21.31 17.71 58.20
N TRP A 93 19.98 17.78 58.10
CA TRP A 93 19.09 17.73 59.25
C TRP A 93 18.97 16.31 59.81
N ALA A 94 18.91 15.31 58.94
CA ALA A 94 18.92 13.90 59.34
C ALA A 94 20.21 13.55 60.08
N ASP A 95 21.37 13.99 59.59
CA ASP A 95 22.67 13.77 60.23
C ASP A 95 22.74 14.44 61.62
N LYS A 96 22.25 15.67 61.74
CA LYS A 96 22.14 16.37 63.04
C LYS A 96 21.18 15.65 63.99
N SER A 97 20.08 15.11 63.48
CA SER A 97 19.11 14.35 64.27
C SER A 97 19.71 13.04 64.75
N LEU A 98 20.43 12.33 63.87
CA LEU A 98 21.14 11.10 64.21
C LEU A 98 22.19 11.37 65.29
N ALA A 99 23.00 12.41 65.12
CA ALA A 99 24.02 12.78 66.10
C ALA A 99 23.45 13.07 67.49
N LYS A 100 22.23 13.66 67.57
CA LYS A 100 21.52 13.87 68.84
C LYS A 100 21.04 12.56 69.46
N LEU A 101 20.52 11.64 68.64
CA LEU A 101 20.04 10.33 69.10
C LEU A 101 21.18 9.40 69.54
N THR A 102 22.35 9.50 68.90
CA THR A 102 23.52 8.67 69.22
C THR A 102 24.45 9.30 70.26
N GLY A 103 24.32 10.61 70.48
CA GLY A 103 25.17 11.36 71.41
C GLY A 103 24.74 11.16 72.86
N MET A 104 25.37 10.23 73.56
CA MET A 104 25.17 10.08 75.00
C MET A 104 25.84 11.25 75.74
N SER A 105 25.04 12.12 76.37
CA SER A 105 25.54 13.14 77.28
C SER A 105 25.94 12.50 78.61
N ASN A 106 27.14 12.82 79.11
CA ASN A 106 27.63 12.33 80.41
C ASN A 106 26.96 13.04 81.61
N ASP A 107 26.02 13.95 81.35
CA ASP A 107 25.31 14.74 82.34
C ASP A 107 23.87 14.22 82.48
N LEU A 108 23.52 13.73 83.67
CA LEU A 108 22.20 13.20 84.02
C LEU A 108 21.07 14.23 83.84
N THR A 109 21.37 15.53 83.95
CA THR A 109 20.39 16.61 83.74
C THR A 109 20.13 16.88 82.26
N ALA A 110 21.03 16.44 81.39
CA ALA A 110 20.95 16.56 79.94
C ALA A 110 20.40 15.29 79.26
N MET A 111 20.10 14.22 80.00
CA MET A 111 19.49 13.03 79.42
C MET A 111 18.09 13.37 78.89
N PRO A 112 17.77 13.02 77.64
CA PRO A 112 16.44 13.20 77.10
C PRO A 112 15.46 12.28 77.84
N THR A 113 14.24 12.77 78.06
CA THR A 113 13.16 11.92 78.57
C THR A 113 12.68 10.98 77.46
N LEU A 114 12.10 9.83 77.83
CA LEU A 114 11.56 8.86 76.86
C LEU A 114 10.61 9.53 75.83
N ALA A 115 9.73 10.43 76.28
CA ALA A 115 8.82 11.15 75.39
C ALA A 115 9.54 12.12 74.43
N ARG A 116 10.73 12.60 74.79
CA ARG A 116 11.59 13.42 73.92
C ARG A 116 12.32 12.53 72.92
N GLU A 117 12.87 11.40 73.34
CA GLU A 117 13.51 10.43 72.46
C GLU A 117 12.54 9.94 71.38
N ILE A 118 11.31 9.55 71.76
CA ILE A 118 10.29 9.10 70.80
C ILE A 118 10.02 10.19 69.73
N ARG A 119 9.97 11.46 70.13
CA ARG A 119 9.79 12.58 69.18
C ARG A 119 10.99 12.76 68.26
N GLU A 120 12.21 12.66 68.80
CA GLU A 120 13.44 12.78 68.02
C GLU A 120 13.61 11.60 67.04
N PHE A 121 13.25 10.38 67.44
CA PHE A 121 13.19 9.22 66.54
C PHE A 121 12.12 9.37 65.46
N SER A 122 10.91 9.82 65.82
CA SER A 122 9.83 10.09 64.84
C SER A 122 10.29 11.10 63.79
N LEU A 123 10.86 12.22 64.23
CA LEU A 123 11.39 13.26 63.35
C LEU A 123 12.49 12.72 62.42
N PHE A 124 13.39 11.88 62.94
CA PHE A 124 14.43 11.27 62.12
C PHE A 124 13.84 10.40 61.00
N PHE A 125 12.87 9.53 61.32
CA PHE A 125 12.21 8.71 60.29
C PHE A 125 11.39 9.53 59.31
N GLU A 126 10.75 10.61 59.76
CA GLU A 126 10.09 11.59 58.88
C GLU A 126 11.08 12.22 57.91
N LEU A 127 12.27 12.63 58.38
CA LEU A 127 13.34 13.18 57.53
C LEU A 127 13.83 12.16 56.50
N ILE A 128 14.08 10.91 56.89
CA ILE A 128 14.46 9.84 55.95
C ILE A 128 13.37 9.61 54.90
N SER A 129 12.10 9.61 55.31
CA SER A 129 10.97 9.48 54.39
C SER A 129 10.87 10.66 53.42
N ALA A 130 11.09 11.88 53.91
CA ALA A 130 11.07 13.10 53.12
C ALA A 130 12.22 13.15 52.11
N ILE A 131 13.42 12.68 52.49
CA ILE A 131 14.57 12.54 51.59
C ILE A 131 14.22 11.62 50.42
N SER A 132 13.70 10.41 50.70
CA SER A 132 13.29 9.44 49.68
C SER A 132 12.24 10.01 48.71
N VAL A 133 11.27 10.77 49.21
CA VAL A 133 10.26 11.43 48.37
C VAL A 133 10.88 12.57 47.55
N LYS A 134 11.77 13.37 48.14
CA LYS A 134 12.40 14.51 47.49
C LYS A 134 13.39 14.10 46.40
N GLU A 135 14.12 13.00 46.58
CA GLU A 135 15.01 12.43 45.56
C GLU A 135 14.24 12.11 44.26
N LYS A 136 13.00 11.58 44.38
CA LYS A 136 12.12 11.39 43.21
C LYS A 136 11.75 12.70 42.52
N GLY A 137 11.59 13.78 43.29
CA GLY A 137 11.33 15.13 42.78
C GLY A 137 12.53 15.72 42.04
N GLU A 138 13.75 15.49 42.52
CA GLU A 138 15.00 15.89 41.85
C GLU A 138 15.25 15.07 40.57
N ASP A 139 14.92 13.78 40.58
CA ASP A 139 14.91 12.94 39.38
C ASP A 139 13.91 13.47 38.33
N ALA A 140 12.69 13.81 38.76
CA ALA A 140 11.67 14.42 37.91
C ALA A 140 12.16 15.76 37.34
N HIS A 141 12.85 16.57 38.14
CA HIS A 141 13.48 17.80 37.66
C HIS A 141 14.55 17.53 36.60
N SER A 142 15.41 16.53 36.83
CA SER A 142 16.44 16.11 35.87
C SER A 142 15.83 15.64 34.55
N ARG A 143 14.74 14.86 34.59
CA ARG A 143 13.98 14.45 33.39
C ARG A 143 13.36 15.66 32.68
N TYR A 144 12.76 16.59 33.41
CA TYR A 144 12.21 17.83 32.84
C TYR A 144 13.27 18.64 32.09
N VAL A 145 14.47 18.81 32.66
CA VAL A 145 15.57 19.51 31.99
C VAL A 145 15.99 18.77 30.72
N LYS A 146 16.11 17.44 30.75
CA LYS A 146 16.42 16.62 29.57
C LYS A 146 15.40 16.80 28.45
N TYR A 147 14.10 16.69 28.75
CA TYR A 147 13.06 16.87 27.73
C TYR A 147 12.99 18.30 27.18
N ASN A 148 13.32 19.33 27.96
CA ASN A 148 13.44 20.68 27.43
C ASN A 148 14.60 20.84 26.46
N LYS A 149 15.75 20.21 26.72
CA LYS A 149 16.87 20.19 25.76
C LYS A 149 16.46 19.52 24.46
N LEU A 150 15.87 18.33 24.54
CA LEU A 150 15.38 17.60 23.36
C LEU A 150 14.31 18.38 22.58
N LYS A 151 13.46 19.14 23.28
CA LYS A 151 12.46 20.02 22.67
C LYS A 151 13.12 21.16 21.87
N ILE A 152 14.18 21.77 22.41
CA ILE A 152 14.96 22.81 21.72
C ILE A 152 15.67 22.21 20.50
N GLU A 153 16.34 21.06 20.66
CA GLU A 153 16.99 20.35 19.55
C GLU A 153 16.00 19.97 18.43
N ALA A 154 14.77 19.59 18.78
CA ALA A 154 13.73 19.29 17.79
C ALA A 154 13.30 20.54 17.00
N ILE A 155 13.27 21.72 17.64
CA ILE A 155 13.01 22.99 16.95
C ILE A 155 14.19 23.36 16.06
N GLU A 156 15.43 23.25 16.54
CA GLU A 156 16.62 23.57 15.76
C GLU A 156 16.73 22.69 14.51
N LYS A 157 16.44 21.39 14.63
CA LYS A 157 16.38 20.47 13.48
C LYS A 157 15.24 20.83 12.53
N LEU A 158 14.08 21.22 13.05
CA LEU A 158 12.95 21.64 12.23
C LEU A 158 13.27 22.91 11.43
N ASP A 159 13.88 23.91 12.07
CA ASP A 159 14.27 25.17 11.43
C ASP A 159 15.41 24.97 10.42
N SER A 160 16.33 24.02 10.67
CA SER A 160 17.42 23.67 9.74
C SER A 160 16.91 22.93 8.49
N ASP A 161 16.02 21.95 8.66
CA ASP A 161 15.49 21.13 7.57
C ASP A 161 14.39 21.84 6.77
N HIS A 162 13.68 22.78 7.40
CA HIS A 162 12.53 23.49 6.83
C HIS A 162 12.59 25.00 7.15
N PRO A 163 13.50 25.76 6.52
CA PRO A 163 13.58 27.20 6.73
C PRO A 163 12.25 27.87 6.39
N LYS A 164 11.89 28.90 7.16
CA LYS A 164 10.58 29.56 7.08
C LYS A 164 10.26 30.12 5.69
N GLU A 165 11.28 30.40 4.87
CA GLU A 165 11.16 30.88 3.48
C GLU A 165 10.67 29.82 2.48
N GLU A 166 10.76 28.51 2.77
CA GLU A 166 10.22 27.46 1.89
C GLU A 166 8.69 27.24 2.05
N LEU A 167 8.07 27.94 3.00
CA LEU A 167 6.68 27.78 3.41
C LEU A 167 5.70 28.76 2.76
N ASP A 168 6.09 29.42 1.66
CA ASP A 168 5.14 30.22 0.89
C ASP A 168 3.98 29.34 0.39
N ASP A 169 2.76 29.76 0.74
CA ASP A 169 1.50 29.04 0.51
C ASP A 169 1.24 28.75 -0.98
N GLU A 170 1.84 29.53 -1.88
CA GLU A 170 1.78 29.33 -3.34
C GLU A 170 2.34 27.97 -3.78
N LYS A 171 3.46 27.54 -3.17
CA LYS A 171 4.06 26.23 -3.46
C LYS A 171 3.18 25.08 -2.95
N ASN A 172 2.44 25.27 -1.86
CA ASN A 172 1.52 24.25 -1.35
C ASN A 172 0.24 24.11 -2.19
N ALA A 173 -0.31 25.22 -2.69
CA ALA A 173 -1.44 25.20 -3.61
C ALA A 173 -1.08 24.50 -4.94
N GLN A 174 0.13 24.75 -5.45
CA GLN A 174 0.66 24.13 -6.67
C GLN A 174 0.96 22.63 -6.48
N ARG A 175 1.42 22.20 -5.29
CA ARG A 175 1.56 20.77 -4.96
C ARG A 175 0.21 20.05 -4.97
N SER A 176 -0.82 20.67 -4.40
CA SER A 176 -2.19 20.13 -4.36
C SER A 176 -2.79 19.94 -5.76
N SER A 177 -2.54 20.87 -6.68
CA SER A 177 -2.96 20.73 -8.09
C SER A 177 -2.19 19.62 -8.79
N GLU A 178 -0.88 19.50 -8.59
CA GLU A 178 -0.05 18.42 -9.16
C GLU A 178 -0.56 17.01 -8.74
N PHE A 179 -0.95 16.81 -7.48
CA PHE A 179 -1.56 15.54 -7.05
C PHE A 179 -2.89 15.23 -7.75
N LYS A 180 -3.73 16.25 -7.99
CA LYS A 180 -4.99 16.08 -8.73
C LYS A 180 -4.72 15.76 -10.19
N GLU A 181 -3.70 16.36 -10.79
CA GLU A 181 -3.26 16.09 -12.15
C GLU A 181 -2.70 14.68 -12.32
N VAL A 182 -1.85 14.20 -11.39
CA VAL A 182 -1.36 12.81 -11.39
C VAL A 182 -2.52 11.82 -11.32
N ARG A 183 -3.57 12.10 -10.54
CA ARG A 183 -4.78 11.26 -10.51
C ARG A 183 -5.56 11.31 -11.82
N LYS A 184 -5.69 12.47 -12.46
CA LYS A 184 -6.35 12.62 -13.78
C LYS A 184 -5.60 11.83 -14.86
N ILE A 185 -4.28 11.95 -14.91
CA ILE A 185 -3.41 11.23 -15.85
C ILE A 185 -3.52 9.72 -15.59
N SER A 186 -3.46 9.28 -14.34
CA SER A 186 -3.59 7.85 -14.00
C SER A 186 -4.94 7.28 -14.44
N LYS A 187 -6.05 8.00 -14.22
CA LYS A 187 -7.38 7.61 -14.72
C LYS A 187 -7.45 7.57 -16.26
N ARG A 188 -6.69 8.41 -16.96
CA ARG A 188 -6.61 8.41 -18.43
C ARG A 188 -5.84 7.19 -18.93
N ILE A 189 -4.72 6.85 -18.30
CA ILE A 189 -3.95 5.62 -18.57
C ILE A 189 -4.85 4.38 -18.38
N ASP A 190 -5.62 4.31 -17.29
CA ASP A 190 -6.54 3.19 -17.05
C ASP A 190 -7.63 3.05 -18.13
N LYS A 191 -8.05 4.17 -18.75
CA LYS A 191 -9.01 4.14 -19.87
C LYS A 191 -8.34 3.60 -21.14
N ILE A 192 -7.14 4.09 -21.46
CA ILE A 192 -6.36 3.61 -22.60
C ILE A 192 -6.05 2.12 -22.47
N ASP A 193 -5.70 1.64 -21.27
CA ASP A 193 -5.45 0.21 -21.02
C ASP A 193 -6.69 -0.65 -21.31
N LYS A 194 -7.89 -0.18 -20.92
CA LYS A 194 -9.15 -0.86 -21.25
C LYS A 194 -9.46 -0.83 -22.76
N GLU A 195 -9.13 0.25 -23.45
CA GLU A 195 -9.32 0.37 -24.91
C GLU A 195 -8.35 -0.54 -25.68
N LEU A 196 -7.09 -0.60 -25.27
CA LEU A 196 -6.09 -1.52 -25.81
C LEU A 196 -6.52 -2.99 -25.67
N ASP A 197 -7.12 -3.36 -24.53
CA ASP A 197 -7.66 -4.70 -24.30
C ASP A 197 -8.85 -5.03 -25.21
N LYS A 198 -9.74 -4.06 -25.46
CA LYS A 198 -10.88 -4.22 -26.39
C LYS A 198 -10.38 -4.41 -27.82
N ILE A 199 -9.52 -3.52 -28.30
CA ILE A 199 -8.91 -3.60 -29.63
C ILE A 199 -8.17 -4.93 -29.80
N SER A 200 -7.44 -5.38 -28.78
CA SER A 200 -6.73 -6.67 -28.83
C SER A 200 -7.67 -7.88 -28.94
N LYS A 201 -8.89 -7.80 -28.39
CA LYS A 201 -9.91 -8.84 -28.56
C LYS A 201 -10.54 -8.76 -29.95
N GLU A 202 -10.86 -7.57 -30.44
CA GLU A 202 -11.45 -7.34 -31.77
C GLU A 202 -10.52 -7.79 -32.88
N VAL A 203 -9.23 -7.39 -32.86
CA VAL A 203 -8.22 -7.85 -33.83
C VAL A 203 -8.11 -9.38 -33.83
N LYS A 204 -8.15 -10.02 -32.66
CA LYS A 204 -8.13 -11.49 -32.57
C LYS A 204 -9.39 -12.13 -33.17
N MET A 205 -10.55 -11.51 -33.02
CA MET A 205 -11.82 -12.01 -33.60
C MET A 205 -11.83 -11.83 -35.11
N LEU A 206 -11.50 -10.64 -35.61
CA LEU A 206 -11.43 -10.35 -37.05
C LEU A 206 -10.45 -11.27 -37.77
N ARG A 207 -9.27 -11.52 -37.19
CA ARG A 207 -8.30 -12.48 -37.76
C ARG A 207 -8.80 -13.91 -37.77
N LYS A 208 -9.58 -14.33 -36.77
CA LYS A 208 -10.20 -15.66 -36.77
C LYS A 208 -11.30 -15.77 -37.83
N GLN A 209 -12.12 -14.73 -37.98
CA GLN A 209 -13.17 -14.67 -38.99
C GLN A 209 -12.58 -14.64 -40.40
N ALA A 210 -11.54 -13.84 -40.63
CA ALA A 210 -10.81 -13.82 -41.90
C ALA A 210 -10.24 -15.21 -42.25
N LYS A 211 -9.55 -15.87 -41.31
CA LYS A 211 -9.06 -17.25 -41.51
C LYS A 211 -10.17 -18.24 -41.83
N LYS A 212 -11.34 -18.09 -41.20
CA LYS A 212 -12.51 -18.94 -41.46
C LYS A 212 -13.04 -18.70 -42.89
N LEU A 213 -13.22 -17.45 -43.30
CA LEU A 213 -13.64 -17.10 -44.66
C LEU A 213 -12.62 -17.49 -45.73
N GLU A 214 -11.31 -17.37 -45.46
CA GLU A 214 -10.26 -17.88 -46.36
C GLU A 214 -10.30 -19.40 -46.48
N SER A 215 -10.55 -20.12 -45.38
CA SER A 215 -10.71 -21.58 -45.42
C SER A 215 -12.00 -22.00 -46.13
N GLU A 216 -13.06 -21.19 -46.05
CA GLU A 216 -14.34 -21.45 -46.72
C GLU A 216 -14.26 -21.18 -48.22
N SER A 217 -13.62 -20.07 -48.62
CA SER A 217 -13.34 -19.77 -50.03
C SER A 217 -12.42 -20.79 -50.66
N LYS A 218 -11.35 -21.23 -49.99
CA LYS A 218 -10.48 -22.32 -50.51
C LYS A 218 -11.24 -23.63 -50.72
N VAL A 219 -12.21 -23.94 -49.86
CA VAL A 219 -13.03 -25.15 -49.97
C VAL A 219 -14.09 -24.98 -51.07
N SER A 220 -14.70 -23.81 -51.23
CA SER A 220 -15.60 -23.55 -52.36
C SER A 220 -14.88 -23.56 -53.70
N ASP A 221 -13.68 -22.96 -53.79
CA ASP A 221 -12.86 -22.96 -55.01
C ASP A 221 -12.39 -24.39 -55.38
N ALA A 222 -12.12 -25.23 -54.38
CA ALA A 222 -11.82 -26.65 -54.58
C ALA A 222 -13.07 -27.42 -55.06
N MET A 223 -14.24 -27.13 -54.46
CA MET A 223 -15.51 -27.74 -54.84
C MET A 223 -15.97 -27.33 -56.25
N GLU A 224 -15.77 -26.07 -56.64
CA GLU A 224 -16.03 -25.58 -58.01
C GLU A 224 -15.10 -26.24 -59.04
N ARG A 225 -13.82 -26.47 -58.69
CA ARG A 225 -12.89 -27.25 -59.51
C ARG A 225 -13.32 -28.70 -59.67
N VAL A 226 -13.83 -29.32 -58.61
CA VAL A 226 -14.41 -30.68 -58.65
C VAL A 226 -15.66 -30.72 -59.53
N MET A 227 -16.58 -29.75 -59.38
CA MET A 227 -17.83 -29.68 -60.13
C MET A 227 -17.64 -29.33 -61.61
N SER A 228 -16.62 -28.55 -61.94
CA SER A 228 -16.27 -28.19 -63.33
C SER A 228 -15.51 -29.28 -64.07
N GLY A 229 -15.12 -30.37 -63.39
CA GLY A 229 -14.39 -31.50 -63.99
C GLY A 229 -12.98 -31.14 -64.49
N SER A 230 -12.43 -30.03 -63.99
CA SER A 230 -11.06 -29.60 -64.30
C SER A 230 -10.03 -30.42 -63.51
N SER A 231 -8.74 -30.33 -63.89
CA SER A 231 -7.63 -31.10 -63.30
C SER A 231 -7.66 -31.09 -61.76
N LEU A 232 -8.01 -32.23 -61.17
CA LEU A 232 -8.18 -32.45 -59.74
C LEU A 232 -6.83 -32.79 -59.09
N ASP A 233 -6.38 -31.98 -58.12
CA ASP A 233 -5.18 -32.26 -57.31
C ASP A 233 -5.55 -33.01 -56.02
N ALA A 234 -4.67 -33.89 -55.54
CA ALA A 234 -4.89 -34.69 -54.33
C ALA A 234 -5.09 -33.81 -53.07
N THR A 235 -4.54 -32.60 -53.10
CA THR A 235 -4.70 -31.60 -52.03
C THR A 235 -6.11 -31.04 -51.94
N ASP A 236 -6.80 -30.88 -53.08
CA ASP A 236 -8.16 -30.33 -53.14
C ASP A 236 -9.17 -31.33 -52.56
N VAL A 237 -8.98 -32.63 -52.84
CA VAL A 237 -9.80 -33.71 -52.26
C VAL A 237 -9.57 -33.84 -50.75
N ALA A 238 -8.32 -33.73 -50.29
CA ALA A 238 -7.99 -33.79 -48.87
C ALA A 238 -8.64 -32.65 -48.07
N LEU A 239 -8.67 -31.43 -48.62
CA LEU A 239 -9.31 -30.26 -48.00
C LEU A 239 -10.82 -30.42 -47.81
N ILE A 240 -11.50 -31.03 -48.79
CA ILE A 240 -12.95 -31.26 -48.75
C ILE A 240 -13.29 -32.36 -47.72
N LEU A 241 -12.48 -33.43 -47.67
CA LEU A 241 -12.64 -34.53 -46.72
C LEU A 241 -12.32 -34.13 -45.27
N GLU A 242 -11.26 -33.36 -45.03
CA GLU A 242 -10.90 -32.87 -43.68
C GLU A 242 -12.01 -31.99 -43.07
N ARG A 243 -12.76 -31.29 -43.93
CA ARG A 243 -13.90 -30.47 -43.52
C ARG A 243 -15.21 -31.25 -43.36
N GLY A 244 -15.25 -32.51 -43.80
CA GLY A 244 -16.39 -33.42 -43.65
C GLY A 244 -17.58 -33.06 -44.53
N VAL A 245 -17.34 -32.52 -45.73
CA VAL A 245 -18.41 -32.24 -46.71
C VAL A 245 -18.77 -33.56 -47.40
N ASP A 246 -20.06 -33.90 -47.42
CA ASP A 246 -20.56 -35.12 -48.06
C ASP A 246 -20.39 -35.03 -49.59
N LEU A 247 -19.41 -35.75 -50.11
CA LEU A 247 -19.17 -35.89 -51.55
C LEU A 247 -20.33 -36.59 -52.29
N GLY A 248 -21.25 -37.23 -51.56
CA GLY A 248 -22.41 -37.92 -52.10
C GLY A 248 -23.49 -37.01 -52.69
N SER A 249 -23.49 -35.71 -52.38
CA SER A 249 -24.43 -34.75 -52.99
C SER A 249 -23.95 -34.22 -54.35
N LEU A 250 -22.73 -34.55 -54.77
CA LEU A 250 -22.14 -34.09 -56.05
C LEU A 250 -22.62 -34.89 -57.26
N SER A 251 -23.27 -36.04 -57.06
CA SER A 251 -23.83 -36.86 -58.14
C SER A 251 -25.28 -36.53 -58.48
N ASP A 252 -25.92 -35.60 -57.75
CA ASP A 252 -27.35 -35.35 -57.90
C ASP A 252 -27.60 -34.08 -58.72
N THR A 253 -27.68 -34.26 -60.03
CA THR A 253 -28.29 -33.28 -60.92
C THR A 253 -29.80 -33.24 -60.67
N GLY A 254 -30.22 -32.42 -59.69
CA GLY A 254 -31.59 -31.89 -59.60
C GLY A 254 -32.35 -32.18 -58.30
N GLY A 255 -32.67 -31.11 -57.55
CA GLY A 255 -33.76 -31.08 -56.57
C GLY A 255 -33.42 -30.41 -55.23
N GLU A 256 -34.03 -29.26 -54.93
CA GLU A 256 -34.09 -28.69 -53.57
C GLU A 256 -35.11 -29.46 -52.65
N PRO A 257 -35.34 -29.05 -51.39
CA PRO A 257 -34.45 -29.24 -50.24
C PRO A 257 -35.22 -29.91 -49.08
N ALA A 258 -34.59 -30.79 -48.29
CA ALA A 258 -35.23 -31.21 -47.03
C ALA A 258 -34.25 -31.74 -45.99
N GLY A 259 -34.48 -31.31 -44.75
CA GLY A 259 -34.36 -32.21 -43.61
C GLY A 259 -33.23 -31.88 -42.65
N LYS A 260 -33.58 -31.09 -41.64
CA LYS A 260 -32.91 -31.10 -40.33
C LYS A 260 -32.66 -32.54 -39.88
N PHE A 261 -31.42 -32.85 -39.49
CA PHE A 261 -31.15 -33.89 -38.50
C PHE A 261 -30.13 -33.37 -37.49
N GLU A 262 -30.63 -33.12 -36.28
CA GLU A 262 -29.83 -33.16 -35.07
C GLU A 262 -29.21 -34.55 -34.94
N LYS A 263 -27.90 -34.60 -34.68
CA LYS A 263 -27.27 -35.75 -34.04
C LYS A 263 -26.22 -35.28 -33.07
N ASP A 264 -26.56 -35.48 -31.80
CA ASP A 264 -25.68 -35.40 -30.65
C ASP A 264 -24.38 -36.17 -30.89
N SER A 265 -23.27 -35.56 -30.48
CA SER A 265 -21.98 -36.25 -30.34
C SER A 265 -21.38 -35.97 -28.96
N PRO A 266 -20.58 -36.92 -28.42
CA PRO A 266 -20.55 -37.18 -26.99
C PRO A 266 -19.50 -36.36 -26.23
N GLY A 267 -19.87 -36.01 -24.99
CA GLY A 267 -19.02 -35.99 -23.79
C GLY A 267 -17.61 -35.40 -23.89
N LYS A 268 -17.47 -34.08 -23.71
CA LYS A 268 -16.21 -33.49 -23.22
C LYS A 268 -16.24 -33.36 -21.70
N THR A 269 -15.47 -34.20 -21.02
CA THR A 269 -15.15 -34.09 -19.59
C THR A 269 -14.44 -32.75 -19.32
N LYS A 270 -15.16 -31.80 -18.71
CA LYS A 270 -14.56 -30.54 -18.24
C LYS A 270 -13.85 -30.77 -16.91
N LYS A 271 -12.52 -30.69 -16.98
CA LYS A 271 -11.57 -30.62 -15.87
C LYS A 271 -12.04 -29.61 -14.81
N ARG A 272 -12.07 -30.02 -13.53
CA ARG A 272 -12.33 -29.13 -12.39
C ARG A 272 -11.23 -28.07 -12.34
N ARG A 273 -11.61 -26.80 -12.30
CA ARG A 273 -10.68 -25.67 -12.06
C ARG A 273 -10.18 -25.77 -10.63
N ILE A 274 -8.93 -26.17 -10.44
CA ILE A 274 -8.21 -25.93 -9.19
C ILE A 274 -7.84 -24.45 -9.19
N SER A 275 -8.46 -23.68 -8.32
CA SER A 275 -8.04 -22.32 -8.01
C SER A 275 -6.65 -22.34 -7.37
N PRO A 276 -5.78 -21.34 -7.60
CA PRO A 276 -4.54 -21.23 -6.84
C PRO A 276 -4.92 -20.84 -5.41
N MET A 277 -4.91 -21.80 -4.48
CA MET A 277 -4.83 -21.47 -3.07
C MET A 277 -3.58 -20.62 -2.87
N ARG A 278 -3.79 -19.37 -2.45
CA ARG A 278 -2.77 -18.56 -1.76
C ARG A 278 -2.14 -19.43 -0.67
N ARG A 279 -0.91 -19.90 -0.89
CA ARG A 279 -0.01 -20.34 0.17
C ARG A 279 0.33 -19.12 1.03
N GLY A 280 -0.58 -18.76 1.93
CA GLY A 280 -0.24 -17.99 3.12
C GLY A 280 0.26 -18.97 4.18
N ALA A 281 1.44 -18.72 4.75
CA ALA A 281 1.93 -19.47 5.88
C ALA A 281 0.91 -19.42 7.02
N ARG A 282 0.33 -20.56 7.40
CA ARG A 282 -0.35 -20.66 8.70
C ARG A 282 0.73 -20.48 9.76
N LYS A 283 0.69 -19.33 10.46
CA LYS A 283 1.38 -19.18 11.75
C LYS A 283 0.80 -20.25 12.67
N THR A 284 1.52 -21.35 12.86
CA THR A 284 1.29 -22.24 13.99
C THR A 284 1.65 -21.43 15.23
N ARG A 285 0.66 -21.19 16.10
CA ARG A 285 0.95 -20.83 17.48
C ARG A 285 1.62 -22.05 18.10
N LEU A 286 2.91 -21.95 18.38
CA LEU A 286 3.61 -22.87 19.28
C LEU A 286 2.79 -22.94 20.56
N ARG A 287 2.29 -24.15 20.82
CA ARG A 287 1.60 -24.52 22.05
C ARG A 287 2.65 -24.43 23.16
N HIS A 288 2.39 -23.65 24.20
CA HIS A 288 3.17 -23.74 25.44
C HIS A 288 2.98 -25.16 25.99
N GLU A 289 4.04 -25.96 25.95
CA GLU A 289 4.13 -27.14 26.81
C GLU A 289 4.09 -26.65 28.25
N ARG A 290 3.07 -27.12 28.98
CA ARG A 290 3.11 -27.17 30.43
C ARG A 290 3.87 -28.43 30.78
N GLY A 291 4.92 -28.32 31.59
CA GLY A 291 5.67 -29.47 32.06
C GLY A 291 6.75 -29.12 33.07
N ARG A 292 6.35 -29.23 34.35
CA ARG A 292 7.14 -29.40 35.58
C ARG A 292 7.79 -28.16 36.19
#